data_AF-A0A932EL26-F1
#
_entry.id   AF-A0A932EL26-F1
#
_cell.length_a   1.000
_cell.length_b   1.000
_cell.length_c   1.000
_cell.angle_alpha   90.00
_cell.angle_beta   90.00
_cell.angle_gamma   90.00
#
_symmetry.space_group_name_H-M   'P 1'
#
loop_
_entity.id
_entity.type
_entity.pdbx_description
1 polymer ?
#
loop_
_entity_poly.entity_id
_entity_poly.type
_entity_poly.pdbx_seq_one_letter_code
_entity_poly.pdbx_strand_id
1 'polypeptide(L)'
;MHDFQYNLERNLYDLFHDLQTGNYSHGNYRKFIVCDNKRREISVAKVRDRVIHRLIYDWLNKIYDKTLIYDAWSCRKEKGLLGAIERINGLLKPYLSLEKWLQ
;
A
#
# COMPACT_ATOMS: atom_id res chain seq x y z
N MET A 1 -7.66 -4.14 -17.82
CA MET A 1 -8.36 -4.45 -16.54
C MET A 1 -9.66 -5.16 -16.85
N HIS A 2 -10.48 -4.60 -17.73
CA HIS A 2 -11.71 -5.24 -18.24
C HIS A 2 -11.48 -6.65 -18.79
N ASP A 3 -10.44 -6.88 -19.60
CA ASP A 3 -10.19 -8.22 -20.17
C ASP A 3 -9.86 -9.29 -19.12
N PHE A 4 -9.16 -8.88 -18.05
CA PHE A 4 -8.80 -9.79 -16.96
C PHE A 4 -10.04 -10.19 -16.16
N GLN A 5 -10.92 -9.22 -15.89
CA GLN A 5 -12.18 -9.44 -15.18
C GLN A 5 -13.17 -10.27 -16.02
N TYR A 6 -13.21 -10.05 -17.33
CA TYR A 6 -14.08 -10.81 -18.23
C TYR A 6 -13.73 -12.30 -18.24
N ASN A 7 -12.43 -12.65 -18.21
CA ASN A 7 -11.94 -14.03 -18.14
C ASN A 7 -11.40 -14.39 -16.75
N LEU A 8 -12.04 -13.91 -15.68
CA LEU A 8 -11.48 -13.98 -14.32
C LEU A 8 -11.12 -15.40 -13.88
N GLU A 9 -12.04 -16.35 -14.03
CA GLU A 9 -11.85 -17.74 -13.60
C GLU A 9 -10.65 -18.40 -14.27
N ARG A 10 -10.59 -18.34 -15.61
CA ARG A 10 -9.46 -18.88 -16.39
C ARG A 10 -8.16 -18.22 -15.98
N ASN A 11 -8.12 -16.89 -15.91
CA ASN A 11 -6.90 -16.16 -15.54
C ASN A 11 -6.38 -16.53 -14.15
N LEU A 12 -7.29 -16.77 -13.18
CA LEU A 12 -6.92 -17.20 -11.84
C LEU A 12 -6.46 -18.66 -11.80
N TYR A 13 -7.11 -19.54 -12.56
CA TYR A 13 -6.72 -20.94 -12.69
C TYR A 13 -5.32 -21.07 -13.31
N ASP A 14 -5.05 -20.36 -14.40
CA ASP A 14 -3.75 -20.36 -15.06
C ASP A 14 -2.67 -19.80 -14.12
N LEU A 15 -2.98 -18.72 -13.38
CA LEU A 15 -2.05 -18.16 -12.39
C LEU A 15 -1.76 -19.17 -11.27
N PHE A 16 -2.79 -19.86 -10.77
CA PHE A 16 -2.62 -20.90 -9.76
C PHE A 16 -1.73 -22.04 -10.26
N HIS A 17 -1.98 -22.54 -11.48
CA HIS A 17 -1.19 -23.60 -12.09
C HIS A 17 0.27 -23.18 -12.26
N ASP A 18 0.53 -21.95 -12.72
CA ASP A 18 1.90 -21.45 -12.89
C ASP A 18 2.63 -21.28 -11.55
N LEU A 19 1.92 -20.91 -10.48
CA LEU A 19 2.51 -20.89 -9.13
C LEU A 19 2.82 -22.29 -8.62
N GLN A 20 1.91 -23.25 -8.77
CA GLN A 20 2.09 -24.63 -8.33
C GLN A 20 3.27 -25.31 -9.03
N THR A 21 3.42 -25.03 -10.33
CA THR A 21 4.50 -25.61 -11.15
C THR A 21 5.81 -24.82 -11.08
N GLY A 22 5.85 -23.71 -10.35
CA GLY A 22 7.03 -22.84 -10.27
C GLY A 22 7.36 -22.08 -11.57
N ASN A 23 6.43 -22.06 -12.52
CA ASN A 23 6.59 -21.41 -13.83
C ASN A 23 6.14 -19.94 -13.84
N TYR A 24 5.61 -19.44 -12.72
CA TYR A 24 5.25 -18.03 -12.61
C TYR A 24 6.47 -17.12 -12.78
N SER A 25 6.41 -16.24 -13.80
CA SER A 25 7.34 -15.13 -13.98
C SER A 25 6.57 -13.81 -13.93
N HIS A 26 7.07 -12.85 -13.14
CA HIS A 26 6.52 -11.51 -13.06
C HIS A 26 6.66 -10.78 -14.41
N GLY A 27 5.61 -10.10 -14.86
CA GLY A 27 5.60 -9.36 -16.12
C GLY A 27 6.33 -8.01 -16.09
N ASN A 28 6.44 -7.35 -17.24
CA ASN A 28 6.95 -5.97 -17.31
C ASN A 28 5.96 -4.96 -16.73
N TYR A 29 6.47 -3.87 -16.16
CA TYR A 29 5.68 -2.73 -15.70
C TYR A 29 5.32 -1.80 -16.85
N ARG A 30 4.08 -1.29 -16.85
CA ARG A 30 3.69 -0.13 -17.67
C ARG A 30 4.12 1.15 -16.97
N LYS A 31 5.01 1.92 -17.58
CA LYS A 31 5.52 3.18 -17.03
C LYS A 31 4.86 4.39 -17.69
N PHE A 32 4.47 5.39 -16.92
CA PHE A 32 3.96 6.67 -17.42
C PHE A 32 4.16 7.77 -16.39
N ILE A 33 4.21 9.03 -16.84
CA ILE A 33 4.41 10.19 -15.95
C ILE A 33 3.06 10.83 -15.64
N VAL A 34 2.84 11.17 -14.37
CA VAL A 34 1.68 11.93 -13.90
C VAL A 34 2.17 13.23 -13.26
N CYS A 35 1.47 14.33 -13.55
CA CYS A 35 1.89 15.69 -13.19
C CYS A 35 0.87 16.46 -12.34
N ASP A 36 -0.14 15.83 -11.74
CA ASP A 36 -1.26 16.53 -11.08
C ASP A 36 -0.81 17.61 -10.08
N ASN A 37 0.03 17.23 -9.10
CA ASN A 37 0.47 18.11 -8.01
C ASN A 37 2.01 18.10 -7.85
N LYS A 38 2.64 16.95 -8.13
CA LYS A 38 4.09 16.75 -8.22
C LYS A 38 4.35 15.74 -9.35
N ARG A 39 5.31 16.04 -10.22
CA ARG A 39 5.76 15.12 -11.29
C ARG A 39 6.26 13.81 -10.67
N ARG A 40 5.64 12.70 -11.07
CA ARG A 40 6.00 11.35 -10.63
C ARG A 40 5.93 10.37 -11.79
N GLU A 41 6.92 9.50 -11.91
CA GLU A 41 6.85 8.35 -12.79
C GLU A 41 6.11 7.22 -12.07
N ILE A 42 5.03 6.74 -12.66
CA ILE A 42 4.20 5.66 -12.13
C ILE A 42 4.52 4.39 -12.91
N SER A 43 4.91 3.34 -12.18
CA SER A 43 5.10 1.99 -12.70
C SER A 43 3.93 1.10 -12.27
N VAL A 44 3.15 0.60 -13.22
CA VAL A 44 1.96 -0.22 -12.96
C VAL A 44 2.18 -1.64 -13.46
N ALA A 45 2.17 -2.61 -12.53
CA ALA A 45 2.22 -4.03 -12.86
C ALA A 45 0.93 -4.51 -13.53
N LYS A 46 0.95 -5.63 -14.26
CA LYS A 46 -0.26 -6.21 -14.86
C LYS A 46 -1.22 -6.69 -13.78
N VAL A 47 -2.52 -6.82 -14.10
CA VAL A 47 -3.54 -7.26 -13.12
C VAL A 47 -3.15 -8.60 -12.48
N ARG A 48 -2.69 -9.56 -13.29
CA ARG A 48 -2.17 -10.87 -12.86
C ARG A 48 -1.10 -10.74 -11.77
N ASP A 49 -0.07 -9.92 -12.01
CA ASP A 49 1.03 -9.71 -11.07
C ASP A 49 0.55 -9.01 -9.78
N ARG A 50 -0.42 -8.09 -9.89
CA ARG A 50 -1.00 -7.41 -8.71
C ARG A 50 -1.77 -8.35 -7.79
N VAL A 51 -2.35 -9.43 -8.31
CA VAL A 51 -2.95 -10.49 -7.47
C VAL A 51 -1.85 -11.11 -6.60
N ILE A 52 -0.69 -11.43 -7.18
CA ILE A 52 0.45 -11.98 -6.44
C ILE A 52 1.01 -10.97 -5.43
N HIS A 53 1.17 -9.71 -5.81
CA HIS A 53 1.58 -8.66 -4.87
C HIS A 53 0.63 -8.58 -3.67
N ARG A 54 -0.68 -8.72 -3.90
CA ARG A 54 -1.67 -8.71 -2.83
C ARG A 54 -1.54 -9.93 -1.92
N LEU A 55 -1.37 -11.12 -2.48
CA LEU A 55 -1.16 -12.35 -1.70
C LEU A 55 0.09 -12.25 -0.81
N ILE A 56 1.20 -11.78 -1.38
CA ILE A 56 2.45 -11.56 -0.65
C ILE A 56 2.24 -10.53 0.46
N TYR A 57 1.60 -9.39 0.14
CA TYR A 57 1.30 -8.36 1.14
C TYR A 57 0.44 -8.92 2.29
N ASP A 58 -0.63 -9.65 2.01
CA ASP A 58 -1.52 -10.21 3.03
C ASP A 58 -0.82 -11.19 3.97
N TRP A 59 0.21 -11.89 3.49
CA TRP A 59 1.02 -12.78 4.31
C TRP A 59 2.09 -12.02 5.10
N LEU A 60 2.90 -11.21 4.43
CA LEU A 60 4.01 -10.47 5.06
C LEU A 60 3.51 -9.44 6.07
N ASN A 61 2.41 -8.75 5.80
CA ASN A 61 1.91 -7.69 6.66
C ASN A 61 1.49 -8.22 8.04
N LYS A 62 1.05 -9.48 8.15
CA LYS A 62 0.74 -10.12 9.45
C LYS A 62 1.97 -10.26 10.36
N ILE A 63 3.16 -10.33 9.76
CA ILE A 63 4.44 -10.47 10.46
C ILE A 63 5.01 -9.07 10.74
N TYR A 64 5.17 -8.24 9.71
CA TYR A 64 5.89 -6.97 9.83
C TYR A 64 5.09 -5.83 10.44
N ASP A 65 3.76 -5.80 10.33
CA ASP A 65 2.99 -4.68 10.90
C ASP A 65 3.22 -4.55 12.41
N LYS A 66 3.42 -5.69 13.09
CA LYS A 66 3.71 -5.77 14.53
C LYS A 66 5.09 -5.24 14.92
N THR A 67 6.04 -5.18 13.97
CA THR A 67 7.41 -4.73 14.23
C THR A 67 7.61 -3.24 13.97
N LEU A 68 6.63 -2.58 13.35
CA LEU A 68 6.69 -1.15 13.07
C LEU A 68 6.50 -0.33 14.34
N ILE A 69 7.21 0.80 14.42
CA ILE A 69 7.02 1.78 15.50
C ILE A 69 5.56 2.25 15.55
N TYR A 70 5.12 2.68 16.74
CA TYR A 70 3.75 3.14 16.93
C TYR A 70 3.38 4.29 16.00
N ASP A 71 4.28 5.26 15.80
CA ASP A 71 4.01 6.43 14.96
C ASP A 71 4.23 6.19 13.46
N ALA A 72 4.35 4.94 13.02
CA ALA A 72 4.22 4.58 11.60
C ALA A 72 2.72 4.47 11.23
N TRP A 73 2.21 5.44 10.47
CA TRP A 73 0.78 5.58 10.15
C TRP A 73 0.38 5.22 8.71
N SER A 74 1.31 5.29 7.76
CA SER A 74 1.00 5.10 6.33
C SER A 74 0.70 3.64 5.98
N CYS A 75 -0.34 3.41 5.16
CA CYS A 75 -0.66 2.11 4.54
C CYS A 75 -0.86 0.95 5.52
N ARG A 76 -1.38 1.23 6.73
CA ARG A 76 -1.65 0.24 7.78
C ARG A 76 -3.13 0.17 8.10
N LYS A 77 -3.60 -0.99 8.53
CA LYS A 77 -5.00 -1.15 8.97
C LYS A 77 -5.23 -0.31 10.23
N GLU A 78 -6.40 0.33 10.34
CA GLU A 78 -6.80 1.18 11.48
C GLU A 78 -5.91 2.40 11.73
N LYS A 79 -4.91 2.65 10.87
CA LYS A 79 -4.07 3.84 10.88
C LYS A 79 -4.25 4.61 9.59
N GLY A 80 -4.35 5.92 9.71
CA GLY A 80 -4.51 6.81 8.57
C GLY A 80 -4.13 8.23 8.93
N LEU A 81 -4.29 9.13 7.95
CA LEU A 81 -3.90 10.53 8.07
C LEU A 81 -4.57 11.22 9.27
N LEU A 82 -5.89 11.01 9.46
CA LEU A 82 -6.63 11.63 10.55
C LEU A 82 -6.11 11.19 11.93
N GLY A 83 -5.89 9.88 12.13
CA GLY A 83 -5.34 9.37 13.38
C GLY A 83 -3.91 9.88 13.65
N ALA A 84 -3.11 10.07 12.60
CA ALA A 84 -1.78 10.69 12.72
C ALA A 84 -1.88 12.16 13.17
N ILE A 85 -2.82 12.93 12.63
CA ILE A 85 -3.07 14.32 13.01
C ILE A 85 -3.54 14.41 14.47
N GLU A 86 -4.49 13.57 14.87
CA GLU A 86 -4.96 13.51 16.27
C GLU A 86 -3.83 13.16 17.24
N ARG A 87 -3.00 12.18 16.87
CA ARG A 87 -1.80 11.79 17.63
C ARG A 87 -0.87 12.98 17.81
N ILE A 88 -0.55 13.72 16.74
CA ILE A 88 0.31 14.90 16.79
C ILE A 88 -0.32 16.00 17.66
N ASN A 89 -1.61 16.30 17.48
CA ASN A 89 -2.31 17.30 18.27
C ASN A 89 -2.27 16.98 19.77
N GLY A 90 -2.45 15.70 20.13
CA GLY A 90 -2.32 15.24 21.52
C GLY A 90 -0.91 15.47 22.09
N LEU A 91 0.13 15.20 21.30
CA LEU A 91 1.52 15.41 21.70
C LEU A 91 1.89 16.89 21.82
N LEU A 92 1.31 17.76 20.98
CA LEU A 92 1.60 19.21 20.97
C LEU A 92 0.83 20.03 22.01
N LYS A 93 -0.28 19.50 22.55
CA LYS A 93 -1.14 20.20 23.54
C LYS A 93 -0.36 20.85 24.71
N PRO A 94 0.61 20.18 25.36
CA PRO A 94 1.37 20.79 26.45
C PRO A 94 2.19 22.01 26.02
N TYR A 95 2.78 21.96 24.81
CA TYR A 95 3.66 23.01 24.30
C TYR A 95 2.89 24.25 23.83
N LEU A 96 1.73 24.06 23.21
CA LEU A 96 0.85 25.16 22.80
C LEU A 96 0.25 25.92 24.01
N SER A 97 0.18 25.28 25.17
CA SER A 97 -0.26 25.95 26.41
C SER A 97 0.82 26.87 27.00
N LEU A 98 2.10 26.61 26.72
CA LEU A 98 3.24 27.40 27.21
C LEU A 98 3.47 28.68 26.40
N GLU A 99 3.17 28.69 25.10
CA GLU A 99 3.23 29.92 24.29
C GLU A 99 2.23 30.98 24.75
N LYS A 100 1.10 30.58 25.34
CA LYS A 100 0.13 31.51 25.96
C LYS A 100 0.64 32.21 27.22
N TRP A 101 1.72 31.72 27.84
CA TRP A 101 2.33 32.35 29.03
C TRP A 101 3.51 33.27 28.67
N LEU A 102 3.92 33.32 27.40
CA LEU A 102 5.01 34.17 26.90
C LEU A 102 4.49 35.42 26.13
N GLN A 103 3.18 35.67 26.16
CA GLN A 103 2.52 36.92 25.76
C GLN A 103 1.91 37.60 27.00
#